data_AF-A0A662U4M6-F1
#
_entry.id   AF-A0A662U4M6-F1
#
_cell.length_a   1.000
_cell.length_b   1.000
_cell.length_c   1.000
_cell.angle_alpha   90.00
_cell.angle_beta   90.00
_cell.angle_gamma   90.00
#
_symmetry.space_group_name_H-M   'P 1'
#
loop_
_entity.id
_entity.type
_entity.pdbx_description
1 polymer ?
#
loop_
_entity_poly.entity_id
_entity_poly.type
_entity_poly.pdbx_seq_one_letter_code
_entity_poly.pdbx_strand_id
1 'polypeptide(L)' 'MGRKEYVNISIPKELYKNVEKIIKGTGFRSVTEYIIFVTREALIGGEEGRIRERLRKLGYLE' A
#
# COMPACT_ATOMS: atom_id res chain seq x y z
N MET A 1 -7.87 23.66 0.23
CA MET A 1 -7.37 22.34 0.66
C MET A 1 -8.29 21.29 0.07
N GLY A 2 -7.86 20.54 -0.96
CA GLY A 2 -8.73 19.57 -1.63
C GLY A 2 -9.22 18.52 -0.63
N ARG A 3 -10.54 18.36 -0.50
CA ARG A 3 -11.14 17.36 0.37
C ARG A 3 -10.76 15.98 -0.18
N LYS A 4 -10.07 15.16 0.60
CA LYS A 4 -9.80 13.77 0.19
C LYS A 4 -11.14 13.03 0.15
N GLU A 5 -11.45 12.46 -1.00
CA GLU A 5 -12.59 11.58 -1.18
C GLU A 5 -12.22 10.17 -0.70
N TYR A 6 -13.13 9.54 0.04
CA TYR A 6 -12.94 8.19 0.57
C TYR A 6 -14.00 7.27 0.02
N VAL A 7 -13.59 6.04 -0.28
CA VAL A 7 -14.49 4.96 -0.69
C VAL A 7 -14.61 3.94 0.44
N ASN A 8 -15.79 3.32 0.57
CA ASN A 8 -16.00 2.21 1.49
C ASN A 8 -15.71 0.89 0.77
N ILE A 9 -14.93 0.03 1.41
CA ILE A 9 -14.64 -1.32 0.91
C ILE A 9 -15.15 -2.35 1.93
N SER A 10 -15.80 -3.39 1.43
CA SER A 10 -16.18 -4.53 2.27
C SER A 10 -14.98 -5.47 2.37
N ILE A 11 -14.54 -5.75 3.60
CA ILE A 11 -13.50 -6.74 3.85
C ILE A 11 -14.00 -7.79 4.84
N PRO A 12 -13.60 -9.07 4.71
CA PRO A 12 -13.92 -10.09 5.69
C PRO A 12 -13.50 -9.67 7.10
N LYS A 13 -14.40 -9.83 8.08
CA LYS A 13 -14.14 -9.44 9.48
C LYS A 13 -12.89 -10.13 10.05
N GLU A 14 -12.60 -11.35 9.61
CA GLU A 14 -11.41 -12.09 10.04
C GLU A 14 -10.12 -11.40 9.60
N LEU A 15 -10.05 -10.93 8.35
CA LEU A 15 -8.91 -10.19 7.85
C LEU A 15 -8.73 -8.87 8.61
N TYR A 16 -9.82 -8.13 8.84
CA TYR A 16 -9.77 -6.90 9.63
C TYR A 16 -9.19 -7.15 11.03
N LYS A 17 -9.66 -8.18 11.74
CA LYS A 17 -9.19 -8.53 13.09
C LYS A 17 -7.73 -8.97 13.10
N ASN A 18 -7.30 -9.71 12.09
CA ASN A 18 -5.90 -10.13 11.98
C ASN A 18 -4.99 -8.92 11.77
N VAL A 19 -5.37 -8.00 10.88
CA VAL A 19 -4.63 -6.75 10.68
C VAL A 19 -4.62 -5.92 11.95
N GLU A 20 -5.74 -5.78 12.65
CA GLU A 20 -5.82 -5.07 13.93
C GLU A 20 -4.83 -5.64 14.96
N LYS A 21 -4.69 -6.96 15.04
CA LYS A 21 -3.70 -7.60 15.92
C LYS A 21 -2.27 -7.31 15.49
N ILE A 22 -1.99 -7.36 14.19
CA ILE A 22 -0.64 -7.12 13.64
C ILE A 22 -0.18 -5.69 13.91
N ILE A 23 -1.09 -4.71 13.82
CA ILE A 23 -0.74 -3.31 14.02
C ILE A 23 -0.67 -2.91 15.50
N LYS A 24 -1.15 -3.74 16.44
CA LYS A 24 -1.05 -3.45 17.88
C LYS A 24 0.43 -3.45 18.30
N GLY A 25 0.91 -2.30 18.75
CA GLY A 25 2.32 -2.09 19.11
C GLY A 25 3.19 -1.55 17.97
N THR A 26 2.60 -1.31 16.80
CA THR A 26 3.25 -0.56 15.71
C THR A 26 2.95 0.94 15.82
N GLY A 27 3.60 1.76 14.99
CA GLY A 27 3.30 3.19 14.89
C GLY A 27 1.98 3.53 14.21
N PHE A 28 1.23 2.54 13.72
CA PHE A 28 -0.03 2.78 13.00
C PHE A 28 -1.17 3.10 13.96
N ARG A 29 -1.90 4.18 13.65
CA ARG A 29 -3.01 4.68 14.48
C ARG A 29 -4.32 3.96 14.20
N SER A 30 -4.45 3.28 13.06
CA SER A 30 -5.67 2.61 12.64
C SER A 30 -5.39 1.58 11.54
N VAL A 31 -6.28 0.58 11.43
CA VAL A 31 -6.27 -0.40 10.34
C VAL A 31 -6.31 0.29 8.97
N THR A 32 -7.11 1.35 8.82
CA THR A 32 -7.18 2.14 7.59
C THR A 32 -5.84 2.76 7.22
N GLU A 33 -5.08 3.29 8.20
CA GLU A 33 -3.77 3.89 7.95
C GLU A 33 -2.77 2.85 7.45
N TYR A 34 -2.78 1.67 8.06
CA TYR A 34 -1.97 0.54 7.62
C TYR A 34 -2.34 0.08 6.21
N ILE A 35 -3.64 -0.04 5.88
CA ILE A 35 -4.08 -0.41 4.54
C ILE A 35 -3.64 0.64 3.51
N ILE A 36 -3.74 1.93 3.82
CA ILE A 36 -3.28 3.01 2.94
C ILE A 36 -1.76 2.89 2.71
N PHE A 37 -0.99 2.65 3.78
CA PHE A 37 0.47 2.48 3.70
C PHE A 37 0.84 1.30 2.79
N VAL A 38 0.29 0.11 3.05
CA VAL A 38 0.56 -1.10 2.25
C VAL A 38 0.13 -0.92 0.80
N THR A 39 -1.01 -0.27 0.55
CA THR A 39 -1.48 -0.01 -0.82
C THR A 39 -0.52 0.92 -1.56
N ARG A 40 0.00 1.97 -0.90
CA ARG A 40 1.01 2.85 -1.51
C ARG A 40 2.31 2.12 -1.79
N GLU A 41 2.82 1.37 -0.82
CA GLU A 41 4.04 0.57 -0.97
C GLU A 41 3.91 -0.42 -2.13
N ALA A 42 2.76 -1.12 -2.24
CA ALA A 42 2.52 -2.07 -3.31
C ALA A 42 2.45 -1.40 -4.70
N LEU A 43 1.86 -0.20 -4.78
CA LEU A 43 1.81 0.59 -6.02
C LEU A 43 3.20 1.10 -6.40
N ILE A 44 3.95 1.67 -5.45
CA ILE A 44 5.31 2.17 -5.67
C ILE A 44 6.23 1.01 -6.07
N GLY A 45 6.23 -0.11 -5.34
CA GLY A 45 7.05 -1.27 -5.68
C GLY A 45 6.71 -1.85 -7.07
N GLY A 46 5.43 -1.80 -7.46
CA GLY A 46 4.99 -2.14 -8.81
C GLY A 46 5.47 -1.14 -9.87
N GLU A 47 5.47 0.16 -9.55
CA GLU A 47 6.01 1.22 -10.42
C GLU A 47 7.53 1.12 -10.54
N GLU A 48 8.27 0.91 -9.45
CA GLU A 48 9.71 0.69 -9.45
C GLU A 48 10.09 -0.53 -10.29
N GLY A 49 9.35 -1.63 -10.18
CA GLY A 49 9.53 -2.80 -11.03
C GLY A 49 9.34 -2.48 -12.52
N ARG A 50 8.28 -1.73 -12.86
CA ARG A 50 8.02 -1.28 -14.25
C ARG A 50 9.06 -0.29 -14.74
N ILE A 51 9.51 0.63 -13.90
CA ILE A 51 10.54 1.63 -14.21
C ILE A 51 11.86 0.91 -14.45
N ARG A 52 12.25 -0.04 -13.58
CA ARG A 52 13.44 -0.88 -13.77
C ARG A 52 13.38 -1.69 -15.06
N GLU A 53 12.24 -2.31 -15.36
CA GLU A 53 12.07 -3.04 -16.63
C GLU A 53 12.19 -2.09 -17.84
N ARG A 54 11.60 -0.89 -17.74
CA ARG A 54 11.65 0.12 -18.79
C ARG A 54 13.07 0.68 -18.98
N LEU A 55 13.80 0.92 -17.90
CA LEU A 55 15.21 1.34 -17.92
C LEU A 55 16.12 0.25 -18.51
N ARG A 56 15.87 -1.03 -18.18
CA ARG A 56 16.58 -2.18 -18.79
C ARG A 56 16.33 -2.27 -20.29
N LYS A 57 15.08 -2.11 -20.74
CA LYS A 57 14.72 -2.06 -22.18
C LYS A 57 15.37 -0.90 -22.92
N LEU A 58 15.64 0.20 -22.23
CA LEU A 58 16.28 1.39 -22.77
C LEU A 58 17.82 1.35 -22.64
N GLY A 59 18.40 0.28 -22.06
CA GLY A 59 19.84 0.10 -21.93
C GLY A 59 20.51 0.92 -20.82
N TYR A 60 19.73 1.45 -19.86
CA TYR A 60 20.26 2.25 -18.74
C TYR A 60 20.62 1.39 -17.50
N LEU A 61 20.22 0.12 -17.48
CA LEU A 61 20.56 -0.84 -16.43
C LEU A 61 21.04 -2.13 -17.13
N GLU A 62 22.28 -2.52 -16.88
CA GLU A 62 22.86 -3.82 -17.29
C GLU A 62 22.57 -4.88 -16.23
#